data_AF-A0A0F9BCY3-F1
#
_entry.id   AF-A0A0F9BCY3-F1
#
_cell.length_a   1.000
_cell.length_b   1.000
_cell.length_c   1.000
_cell.angle_alpha   90.00
_cell.angle_beta   90.00
_cell.angle_gamma   90.00
#
_symmetry.space_group_name_H-M   'P 1'
#
loop_
_entity.id
_entity.type
_entity.pdbx_description
1 polymer ?
#
loop_
_entity_poly.entity_id
_entity_poly.type
_entity_poly.pdbx_seq_one_letter_code
_entity_poly.pdbx_strand_id
1 'polypeptide(L)'
;MELIVVSLSWFIFVFVKAFQQRNVNFLNYWWVPPFSYLMAITQVLVIGVVSVRANKGAALDSPNEIWLFFLDVWPLVFVIGTAGWLGSTLAMFLHNKYIK
;
A
#
# COMPACT_ATOMS: atom_id res chain seq x y z
N MET A 1 1.51 2.86 -15.89
CA MET A 1 0.80 1.62 -15.46
C MET A 1 1.24 1.19 -14.07
N GLU A 2 2.54 0.98 -13.84
CA GLU A 2 3.12 0.57 -12.54
C GLU A 2 2.67 1.44 -11.34
N LEU A 3 2.66 2.77 -11.50
CA LEU A 3 2.29 3.72 -10.44
C LEU A 3 0.83 3.54 -9.96
N ILE A 4 -0.08 3.21 -10.89
CA ILE A 4 -1.49 2.95 -10.60
C ILE A 4 -1.65 1.61 -9.89
N VAL A 5 -0.85 0.61 -10.27
CA VAL A 5 -0.86 -0.70 -9.60
C VAL A 5 -0.39 -0.54 -8.16
N VAL A 6 0.68 0.22 -7.91
CA VAL A 6 1.17 0.50 -6.55
C VAL A 6 0.15 1.29 -5.75
N SER A 7 -0.46 2.33 -6.32
CA SER A 7 -1.44 3.17 -5.62
C SER A 7 -2.68 2.37 -5.21
N LEU A 8 -3.26 1.60 -6.13
CA LEU A 8 -4.44 0.78 -5.86
C LEU A 8 -4.12 -0.36 -4.89
N SER A 9 -2.98 -1.04 -5.06
CA SER A 9 -2.56 -2.12 -4.15
C SER A 9 -2.34 -1.58 -2.75
N TRP A 10 -1.70 -0.42 -2.61
CA TRP A 10 -1.47 0.19 -1.31
C TRP A 10 -2.75 0.74 -0.67
N PHE A 11 -3.64 1.32 -1.47
CA PHE A 11 -4.97 1.73 -1.02
C PHE A 11 -5.72 0.54 -0.42
N ILE A 12 -5.78 -0.59 -1.13
CA ILE A 12 -6.45 -1.81 -0.67
C ILE A 12 -5.76 -2.32 0.59
N PHE A 13 -4.43 -2.37 0.62
CA PHE A 13 -3.67 -2.80 1.79
C PHE A 13 -4.03 -1.99 3.04
N VAL A 14 -3.99 -0.66 2.95
CA VAL A 14 -4.28 0.22 4.10
C VAL A 14 -5.76 0.15 4.47
N PHE A 15 -6.66 0.09 3.49
CA PHE A 15 -8.09 -0.12 3.72
C PHE A 15 -8.34 -1.40 4.52
N VAL A 16 -7.82 -2.54 4.06
CA VAL A 16 -8.00 -3.85 4.68
C VAL A 16 -7.36 -3.88 6.07
N LYS A 17 -6.16 -3.32 6.21
CA LYS A 17 -5.49 -3.20 7.51
C LYS A 17 -6.33 -2.41 8.51
N ALA A 18 -6.82 -1.24 8.12
CA ALA A 18 -7.66 -0.40 8.97
C ALA A 18 -8.97 -1.10 9.33
N PHE A 19 -9.59 -1.80 8.37
CA PHE A 19 -10.82 -2.55 8.58
C PHE A 19 -10.61 -3.76 9.52
N GLN A 20 -9.50 -4.48 9.37
CA GLN A 20 -9.12 -5.57 10.27
C GLN A 20 -8.86 -5.06 11.69
N GLN A 21 -8.09 -3.97 11.84
CA GLN A 21 -7.82 -3.37 13.15
C GLN A 21 -9.11 -2.97 13.86
N ARG A 22 -10.08 -2.42 13.13
CA ARG A 22 -11.38 -2.05 13.69
C ARG A 22 -12.20 -3.28 14.08
N ASN A 23 -12.25 -4.33 13.25
CA ASN A 23 -12.92 -5.58 13.60
C ASN A 23 -12.32 -6.25 14.85
N VAL A 24 -10.99 -6.24 14.98
CA VAL A 24 -10.30 -6.73 16.18
C VAL A 24 -10.71 -5.93 17.42
N ASN A 25 -10.85 -4.61 17.28
CA ASN A 25 -11.34 -3.75 18.37
C ASN A 25 -12.79 -4.06 18.79
N PHE A 26 -13.58 -4.67 17.91
CA PHE A 26 -14.93 -5.17 18.19
C PHE A 26 -14.99 -6.69 18.46
N LEU A 27 -13.83 -7.32 18.72
CA LEU A 27 -13.72 -8.76 19.03
C LEU A 27 -14.19 -9.70 17.91
N ASN A 28 -14.32 -9.20 16.67
CA ASN A 28 -14.71 -9.98 15.50
C ASN A 28 -13.49 -10.62 14.82
N TYR A 29 -12.93 -11.65 15.46
CA TYR A 29 -11.70 -12.29 15.01
C TYR A 29 -11.85 -13.16 13.75
N TRP A 30 -13.07 -13.57 13.40
CA TRP A 30 -13.34 -14.40 12.22
C TRP A 30 -12.85 -13.78 10.90
N TRP A 31 -12.78 -12.44 10.83
CA TRP A 31 -12.34 -11.71 9.65
C TRP A 31 -10.82 -11.47 9.61
N VAL A 32 -10.08 -11.79 10.67
CA VAL A 32 -8.63 -11.58 10.73
C VAL A 32 -7.88 -12.42 9.68
N PRO A 33 -8.13 -13.74 9.54
CA PRO A 33 -7.46 -14.55 8.53
C PRO A 33 -7.66 -14.07 7.09
N PRO A 34 -8.90 -13.84 6.57
CA PRO A 34 -9.08 -13.42 5.18
C PRO A 34 -8.45 -12.05 4.89
N PHE A 35 -8.55 -11.10 5.82
CA PHE A 35 -7.90 -9.80 5.65
C PHE A 35 -6.36 -9.89 5.66
N SER A 36 -5.80 -10.81 6.45
CA SER A 36 -4.34 -11.05 6.46
C SER A 36 -3.85 -11.60 5.12
N TYR A 37 -4.57 -12.54 4.49
CA TYR A 37 -4.22 -13.02 3.15
C TYR A 37 -4.35 -11.94 2.08
N LEU A 38 -5.40 -11.11 2.15
CA LEU A 38 -5.59 -10.00 1.20
C LEU A 38 -4.49 -8.93 1.34
N MET A 39 -4.05 -8.65 2.57
CA MET A 39 -2.89 -7.82 2.83
C MET A 39 -1.60 -8.42 2.25
N ALA A 40 -1.38 -9.73 2.41
CA ALA A 40 -0.20 -10.39 1.86
C ALA A 40 -0.15 -10.30 0.32
N ILE A 41 -1.28 -10.52 -0.36
CA ILE A 41 -1.37 -10.40 -1.83
C ILE A 41 -0.98 -9.00 -2.29
N THR A 42 -1.55 -7.97 -1.66
CA THR A 42 -1.27 -6.57 -2.03
C THR A 42 0.17 -6.16 -1.73
N GLN A 43 0.76 -6.68 -0.64
CA GLN A 43 2.17 -6.46 -0.33
C GLN A 43 3.11 -7.09 -1.36
N VAL A 44 2.85 -8.33 -1.80
CA VAL A 44 3.67 -8.99 -2.82
C VAL A 44 3.65 -8.20 -4.14
N LEU A 45 2.49 -7.67 -4.55
CA LEU A 45 2.39 -6.82 -5.75
C LEU A 45 3.20 -5.54 -5.62
N VAL A 46 3.11 -4.84 -4.49
CA VAL A 46 3.85 -3.58 -4.24
C VAL A 46 5.35 -3.85 -4.22
N ILE A 47 5.79 -4.87 -3.48
CA ILE A 47 7.21 -5.25 -3.39
C ILE A 47 7.73 -5.61 -4.79
N GLY A 48 6.99 -6.41 -5.57
CA GLY A 48 7.38 -6.78 -6.93
C GLY A 48 7.63 -5.56 -7.82
N VAL A 49 6.71 -4.59 -7.83
CA VAL A 49 6.87 -3.36 -8.64
C VAL A 49 8.05 -2.51 -8.14
N VAL A 50 8.20 -2.34 -6.83
CA VAL A 50 9.30 -1.57 -6.24
C VAL A 50 10.65 -2.24 -6.52
N SER A 51 10.74 -3.57 -6.42
CA SER A 51 11.96 -4.33 -6.73
C SER A 51 12.35 -4.22 -8.20
N VAL A 52 11.39 -4.29 -9.12
CA VAL A 52 11.66 -4.09 -10.56
C VAL A 52 12.20 -2.68 -10.83
N ARG A 53 11.63 -1.66 -10.18
CA ARG A 53 12.13 -0.27 -10.30
C ARG A 53 13.52 -0.09 -9.72
N ALA A 54 13.75 -0.62 -8.53
CA ALA A 54 15.05 -0.57 -7.87
C ALA A 54 16.13 -1.24 -8.74
N ASN A 55 15.85 -2.40 -9.33
CA ASN A 55 16.80 -3.09 -10.21
C ASN A 55 17.06 -2.34 -11.53
N LYS A 56 16.05 -1.69 -12.12
CA LYS A 56 16.26 -0.82 -13.29
C LYS A 56 17.12 0.40 -12.95
N GLY A 57 16.97 0.95 -11.74
CA GLY A 57 17.80 2.04 -11.23
C GLY A 57 19.19 1.62 -10.75
N ALA A 58 19.45 0.33 -10.52
CA ALA A 58 20.75 -0.18 -10.09
C ALA A 58 21.73 -0.42 -11.24
N ALA A 59 21.29 -0.35 -12.50
CA ALA A 59 22.13 -0.46 -13.70
C ALA A 59 22.88 0.85 -14.06
N LEU A 60 23.10 1.72 -13.07
CA LEU A 60 23.50 3.11 -13.21
C LEU A 60 24.83 3.31 -12.46
N ASP A 61 25.93 3.43 -13.22
CA ASP A 61 27.33 3.44 -12.75
C ASP A 61 27.87 4.86 -12.41
N SER A 62 27.05 5.92 -12.42
CA SER A 62 27.52 7.31 -12.26
C SER A 62 27.04 8.00 -10.96
N PRO A 63 27.90 8.76 -10.26
CA PRO A 63 27.55 9.43 -8.99
C PRO A 63 26.47 10.52 -9.07
N ASN A 64 26.12 11.03 -10.27
CA ASN A 64 24.99 11.95 -10.46
C ASN A 64 23.62 11.23 -10.39
N GLU A 65 23.61 9.90 -10.34
CA GLU A 65 22.40 9.09 -10.52
C GLU A 65 21.71 8.74 -9.20
N ILE A 66 22.38 8.95 -8.04
CA ILE A 66 21.73 8.92 -6.72
C ILE A 66 20.61 9.97 -6.65
N TRP A 67 20.85 11.17 -7.18
CA TRP A 67 19.83 12.22 -7.25
C TRP A 67 18.66 11.83 -8.16
N LEU A 68 18.92 11.12 -9.26
CA LEU A 68 17.89 10.59 -10.14
C LEU A 68 17.05 9.50 -9.47
N PHE A 69 17.68 8.65 -8.63
CA PHE A 69 16.96 7.69 -7.81
C PHE A 69 15.99 8.39 -6.83
N PHE A 70 16.43 9.45 -6.15
CA PHE A 70 15.54 10.23 -5.28
C PHE A 70 14.38 10.85 -6.07
N LEU A 71 14.63 11.39 -7.27
CA LEU A 71 13.58 11.95 -8.12
C LEU A 71 12.58 10.89 -8.63
N ASP A 72 13.00 9.64 -8.83
CA ASP A 72 12.11 8.55 -9.26
C ASP A 72 11.29 7.94 -8.11
N VAL A 73 11.86 7.87 -6.90
CA VAL A 73 11.19 7.29 -5.73
C VAL A 73 10.28 8.28 -5.02
N TRP A 74 10.61 9.57 -4.98
CA TRP A 74 9.84 10.57 -4.23
C TRP A 74 8.37 10.70 -4.67
N PRO A 75 8.03 10.65 -5.97
CA PRO A 75 6.64 10.60 -6.42
C PRO A 75 5.87 9.38 -5.86
N LEU A 76 6.53 8.23 -5.65
CA LEU A 76 5.89 7.07 -5.04
C LEU A 76 5.46 7.36 -3.59
N VAL A 77 6.23 8.14 -2.84
CA VAL A 77 5.88 8.52 -1.46
C VAL A 77 4.55 9.27 -1.43
N PHE A 78 4.36 10.25 -2.31
CA PHE A 78 3.10 11.00 -2.38
C PHE A 78 1.93 10.13 -2.81
N VAL A 79 2.15 9.24 -3.78
CA VAL A 79 1.12 8.31 -4.28
C VAL A 79 0.72 7.30 -3.21
N ILE A 80 1.68 6.71 -2.52
CA ILE A 80 1.47 5.75 -1.43
C ILE A 80 0.81 6.45 -0.24
N GLY A 81 1.27 7.65 0.11
CA GLY A 81 0.72 8.45 1.20
C GLY A 81 -0.74 8.83 0.97
N THR A 82 -1.07 9.33 -0.23
CA THR A 82 -2.45 9.68 -0.60
C THR A 82 -3.36 8.45 -0.67
N ALA A 83 -2.89 7.35 -1.27
CA ALA A 83 -3.61 6.08 -1.28
C ALA A 83 -3.89 5.55 0.13
N GLY A 84 -2.91 5.66 1.03
CA GLY A 84 -3.05 5.26 2.42
C GLY A 84 -4.10 6.10 3.15
N TRP A 85 -4.04 7.42 3.03
CA TRP A 85 -5.01 8.34 3.63
C TRP A 85 -6.44 8.05 3.16
N LEU A 86 -6.64 7.87 1.85
CA LEU A 86 -7.95 7.55 1.28
C LEU A 86 -8.44 6.17 1.76
N GLY A 87 -7.56 5.16 1.75
CA GLY A 87 -7.88 3.80 2.17
C GLY A 87 -8.33 3.74 3.63
N SER A 88 -7.59 4.38 4.54
CA SER A 88 -7.96 4.42 5.96
C SER A 88 -9.25 5.21 6.20
N THR A 89 -9.43 6.33 5.51
CA THR A 89 -10.63 7.16 5.68
C THR A 89 -11.88 6.42 5.21
N LEU A 90 -11.81 5.77 4.04
CA LEU A 90 -12.91 4.97 3.52
C LEU A 90 -13.21 3.76 4.41
N ALA A 91 -12.18 3.07 4.91
CA ALA A 91 -12.36 1.94 5.82
C ALA A 91 -13.13 2.34 7.09
N MET A 92 -12.74 3.47 7.71
CA MET A 92 -13.43 3.97 8.91
C MET A 92 -14.85 4.42 8.61
N PHE A 93 -15.07 5.09 7.46
CA PHE A 93 -16.41 5.48 7.03
C PHE A 93 -17.33 4.28 6.82
N LEU A 94 -16.87 3.26 6.08
CA LEU A 94 -17.67 2.06 5.81
C LEU A 94 -17.90 1.24 7.07
N HIS A 95 -16.89 1.07 7.91
CA HIS A 95 -17.06 0.36 9.17
C HIS A 95 -18.11 1.07 10.03
N ASN A 96 -17.99 2.39 10.26
CA ASN A 96 -18.97 3.13 11.05
C ASN A 96 -20.40 3.08 10.47
N LYS A 97 -20.52 3.02 9.14
CA LYS A 97 -21.83 2.97 8.46
C LYS A 97 -22.49 1.60 8.49
N TYR A 98 -21.73 0.51 8.35
CA TYR A 98 -22.27 -0.83 8.11
C TYR A 98 -22.01 -1.83 9.23
N ILE A 99 -20.95 -1.62 10.03
CA ILE A 99 -20.50 -2.56 11.05
C ILE A 99 -20.35 -1.76 12.36
N LYS A 100 -21.40 -1.79 13.19
CA LYS A 100 -21.33 -1.19 14.53
C LYS A 100 -20.43 -2.02 15.43
#